data_AF-A0A532TNR4-F1
#
_entry.id   AF-A0A532TNR4-F1
#
_cell.length_a   1.000
_cell.length_b   1.000
_cell.length_c   1.000
_cell.angle_alpha   90.00
_cell.angle_beta   90.00
_cell.angle_gamma   90.00
#
_symmetry.space_group_name_H-M   'P 1'
#
loop_
_entity.id
_entity.type
_entity.pdbx_description
1 polymer ?
#
loop_
_entity_poly.entity_id
_entity_poly.type
_entity_poly.pdbx_seq_one_letter_code
_entity_poly.pdbx_strand_id
1 'polypeptide(L)'
;MGFVEGLILSFVGGWINSYLYRKYLRKRNKDWIVFLAVTFLSLLWTIDGLIYFNIIDMKWLNFLPWVEISSVNQGKYFLWNSFLVFGIDLQITHQPGMELIASVLLISYLFWYYFGSKLGKVVHGYKTYQQGHYLIFRPVKKFIRDREKQSKDS
;
A
#
# COMPACT_ATOMS: atom_id res chain seq x y z
N MET A 1 5.17 5.38 9.90
CA MET A 1 4.77 4.11 9.31
C MET A 1 4.71 3.08 10.42
N GLY A 2 3.55 2.99 11.07
CA GLY A 2 3.22 1.90 11.98
C GLY A 2 2.75 0.65 11.23
N PHE A 3 2.64 -0.48 11.92
CA PHE A 3 2.22 -1.74 11.31
C PHE A 3 0.88 -1.62 10.59
N VAL A 4 -0.11 -0.92 11.17
CA VAL A 4 -1.43 -0.71 10.56
C VAL A 4 -1.33 0.19 9.33
N GLU A 5 -0.52 1.24 9.39
CA GLU A 5 -0.25 2.11 8.24
C GLU A 5 0.37 1.32 7.08
N GLY A 6 1.23 0.33 7.38
CA GLY A 6 1.77 -0.59 6.37
C GLY A 6 0.79 -1.58 5.79
N LEU A 7 -0.22 -2.02 6.54
CA LEU A 7 -1.34 -2.77 5.97
C LEU A 7 -2.14 -1.90 4.98
N ILE A 8 -2.44 -0.65 5.38
CA ILE A 8 -3.17 0.31 4.54
C ILE A 8 -2.37 0.64 3.28
N LEU A 9 -1.07 0.93 3.42
CA LEU A 9 -0.20 1.23 2.29
C LEU A 9 0.00 0.02 1.37
N SER A 10 0.07 -1.20 1.91
CA SER A 10 0.08 -2.43 1.13
C SER A 10 -1.20 -2.57 0.30
N PHE A 11 -2.36 -2.34 0.92
CA PHE A 11 -3.65 -2.36 0.23
C PHE A 11 -3.72 -1.32 -0.91
N VAL A 12 -3.39 -0.06 -0.60
CA VAL A 12 -3.41 1.04 -1.57
C VAL A 12 -2.39 0.81 -2.68
N GLY A 13 -1.19 0.31 -2.35
CA GLY A 13 -0.17 -0.07 -3.32
C GLY A 13 -0.66 -1.14 -4.28
N GLY A 14 -1.34 -2.18 -3.77
CA GLY A 14 -1.97 -3.21 -4.61
C GLY A 14 -3.02 -2.64 -5.55
N TRP A 15 -3.85 -1.73 -5.05
CA TRP A 15 -4.88 -1.03 -5.83
C TRP A 15 -4.28 -0.18 -6.96
N ILE A 16 -3.27 0.63 -6.64
CA ILE A 16 -2.55 1.48 -7.60
C ILE A 16 -1.83 0.61 -8.64
N ASN A 17 -1.18 -0.48 -8.22
CA ASN A 17 -0.53 -1.40 -9.14
C ASN A 17 -1.53 -1.98 -10.15
N SER A 18 -2.74 -2.33 -9.73
CA SER A 18 -3.81 -2.76 -10.63
C SER A 18 -4.16 -1.69 -11.69
N TYR A 19 -4.25 -0.43 -11.27
CA TYR A 19 -4.49 0.71 -12.18
C TYR A 19 -3.34 0.90 -13.18
N LEU A 20 -2.10 0.97 -12.71
CA LEU A 20 -0.90 1.17 -13.53
C LEU A 20 -0.70 0.03 -14.52
N TYR A 21 -0.87 -1.21 -14.05
CA TYR A 21 -0.77 -2.39 -14.88
C TYR A 21 -1.76 -2.35 -16.04
N ARG A 22 -3.04 -2.02 -15.76
CA ARG A 22 -4.06 -1.89 -16.80
C ARG A 22 -3.74 -0.77 -17.77
N LYS A 23 -3.38 0.41 -17.27
CA LYS A 23 -3.27 1.63 -18.10
C LYS A 23 -2.02 1.64 -18.98
N TYR A 24 -0.87 1.19 -18.46
CA TYR A 24 0.41 1.38 -19.12
C TYR A 24 1.15 0.08 -19.43
N LEU A 25 1.13 -0.91 -18.53
CA LEU A 25 2.12 -2.00 -18.57
C LEU A 25 1.65 -3.28 -19.25
N ARG A 26 0.33 -3.53 -19.27
CA ARG A 26 -0.24 -4.74 -19.90
C ARG A 26 0.09 -4.86 -21.39
N LYS A 27 0.24 -3.73 -22.10
CA LYS A 27 0.57 -3.72 -23.54
C LYS A 27 1.98 -4.27 -23.82
N ARG A 28 2.89 -4.22 -22.83
CA ARG A 28 4.31 -4.51 -23.01
C ARG A 28 4.69 -5.90 -22.50
N ASN A 29 4.31 -6.26 -21.26
CA ASN A 29 4.51 -7.61 -20.71
C ASN A 29 3.53 -7.87 -19.55
N LYS A 30 3.06 -9.12 -19.42
CA LYS A 30 2.20 -9.58 -18.32
C LYS A 30 2.95 -9.61 -16.98
N ASP A 31 4.26 -9.82 -16.99
CA ASP A 31 5.07 -10.00 -15.77
C ASP A 31 5.27 -8.70 -14.97
N TRP A 32 5.02 -7.54 -15.58
CA TRP A 32 5.14 -6.24 -14.92
C TRP A 32 4.30 -6.12 -13.65
N ILE A 33 3.17 -6.83 -13.57
CA ILE A 33 2.33 -6.82 -12.37
C ILE A 33 3.05 -7.45 -11.16
N VAL A 34 3.80 -8.52 -11.41
CA VAL A 34 4.56 -9.24 -10.38
C VAL A 34 5.81 -8.45 -10.03
N PHE A 35 6.52 -7.93 -11.03
CA PHE A 35 7.71 -7.11 -10.80
C PHE A 35 7.41 -5.90 -9.90
N LEU A 36 6.34 -5.15 -10.18
CA LEU A 36 5.93 -4.02 -9.36
C LEU A 36 5.50 -4.45 -7.95
N ALA A 37 4.82 -5.59 -7.82
CA ALA A 37 4.44 -6.13 -6.52
C ALA A 37 5.65 -6.49 -5.65
N VAL A 38 6.61 -7.22 -6.22
CA VAL A 38 7.85 -7.60 -5.53
C VAL A 38 8.64 -6.37 -5.13
N THR A 39 8.79 -5.41 -6.05
CA THR A 39 9.54 -4.17 -5.79
C THR A 39 8.91 -3.37 -4.65
N PHE A 40 7.59 -3.19 -4.68
CA PHE A 40 6.88 -2.42 -3.67
C PHE A 40 6.90 -3.09 -2.28
N LEU A 41 6.60 -4.39 -2.22
CA LEU A 41 6.61 -5.14 -0.95
C LEU A 41 8.01 -5.26 -0.36
N SER A 42 9.03 -5.50 -1.20
CA SER A 42 10.42 -5.55 -0.76
C SER A 42 10.87 -4.21 -0.18
N LEU A 43 10.48 -3.09 -0.79
CA LEU A 43 10.79 -1.76 -0.27
C LEU A 43 10.11 -1.51 1.08
N LEU A 44 8.83 -1.87 1.24
CA LEU A 44 8.11 -1.76 2.51
C LEU A 44 8.76 -2.59 3.61
N TRP A 45 9.02 -3.88 3.36
CA TRP A 45 9.67 -4.74 4.34
C TRP A 45 11.07 -4.27 4.72
N THR A 46 11.81 -3.72 3.76
CA THR A 46 13.14 -3.18 4.03
C THR A 46 13.03 -1.99 4.98
N ILE A 47 12.13 -1.05 4.71
CA ILE A 47 11.91 0.13 5.57
C ILE A 47 11.48 -0.32 6.97
N ASP A 48 10.46 -1.16 7.09
CA ASP A 48 9.96 -1.60 8.39
C ASP A 48 11.01 -2.42 9.16
N GLY A 49 11.79 -3.25 8.46
CA GLY A 49 12.91 -3.98 9.05
C GLY A 49 13.99 -3.04 9.60
N LEU A 50 14.41 -2.04 8.82
CA LEU A 50 15.39 -1.04 9.25
C LEU A 50 14.92 -0.25 10.48
N ILE A 51 13.63 0.05 10.55
CA ILE A 51 13.02 0.72 11.71
C ILE A 51 12.98 -0.22 12.91
N TYR A 52 12.53 -1.47 12.71
CA TYR A 52 12.36 -2.44 13.79
C TYR A 52 13.68 -2.78 14.49
N PHE A 53 14.78 -2.86 13.74
CA PHE A 53 16.13 -3.08 14.27
C PHE A 53 16.81 -1.79 14.76
N ASN A 54 16.09 -0.65 14.82
CA ASN A 54 16.60 0.68 15.19
C ASN A 54 17.82 1.13 14.35
N ILE A 55 17.94 0.68 13.10
CA ILE A 55 18.98 1.17 12.16
C ILE A 55 18.63 2.60 11.73
N ILE A 56 17.33 2.85 11.52
CA ILE A 56 16.80 4.21 11.36
C ILE A 56 16.29 4.65 12.73
N ASP A 57 16.95 5.66 13.29
CA ASP A 57 16.45 6.36 14.48
C ASP A 57 15.13 7.06 14.10
N MET A 58 14.08 6.89 14.89
CA MET A 58 12.77 7.53 14.67
C MET A 58 12.56 8.78 15.52
N LYS A 59 13.49 9.14 16.41
CA LYS A 59 13.43 10.35 17.23
C LYS A 59 13.35 11.64 16.42
N TRP A 60 13.76 11.63 15.15
CA TRP A 60 13.57 12.80 14.28
C TRP A 60 12.10 13.22 14.15
N LEU A 61 11.14 12.31 14.39
CA LEU A 61 9.72 12.63 14.42
C LEU A 61 9.28 13.46 15.63
N ASN A 62 10.09 13.53 16.70
CA ASN A 62 9.81 14.37 17.87
C ASN A 62 9.88 15.87 17.57
N PHE A 63 10.23 16.27 16.33
CA PHE A 63 10.03 17.64 15.86
C PHE A 63 8.53 18.02 15.90
N LEU A 64 7.62 17.06 15.74
CA LEU A 64 6.18 17.30 15.84
C LEU A 64 5.78 17.40 17.32
N PRO A 65 5.07 18.47 17.75
CA PRO A 65 4.86 18.77 19.16
C PRO A 65 3.90 17.81 19.87
N TRP A 66 3.12 17.02 19.14
CA TRP A 66 2.21 15.99 19.66
C TRP A 66 2.77 14.56 19.53
N VAL A 67 4.00 14.42 19.02
CA VAL A 67 4.66 13.13 18.85
C VAL A 67 5.72 12.98 19.93
N GLU A 68 5.53 11.99 20.79
CA GLU A 68 6.52 11.62 21.80
C GLU A 68 6.94 10.16 21.60
N ILE A 69 8.14 9.98 21.03
CA ILE A 69 8.75 8.65 20.90
C ILE A 69 9.66 8.42 22.10
N SER A 70 9.34 7.39 22.89
CA SER A 70 10.12 6.97 24.04
C SER A 70 11.58 6.66 23.66
N SER A 71 12.51 6.98 24.56
CA SER A 71 13.95 6.81 24.33
C SER A 71 14.40 5.34 24.24
N VAL A 72 13.58 4.41 24.72
CA VAL A 72 13.88 2.97 24.75
C VAL A 72 13.11 2.25 23.64
N ASN A 73 13.82 1.47 22.80
CA ASN A 73 13.23 0.70 21.69
C ASN A 73 12.37 1.55 20.74
N GLN A 74 12.86 2.73 20.37
CA GLN A 74 12.17 3.77 19.60
C GLN A 74 11.49 3.24 18.32
N GLY A 75 12.20 2.45 17.51
CA GLY A 75 11.67 1.93 16.26
C GLY A 75 10.56 0.90 16.46
N LYS A 76 10.71 0.01 17.46
CA LYS A 76 9.64 -0.93 17.85
C LYS A 76 8.42 -0.17 18.39
N TYR A 77 8.62 0.83 19.25
CA TYR A 77 7.55 1.67 19.77
C TYR A 77 6.77 2.37 18.65
N PHE A 78 7.48 2.97 17.70
CA PHE A 78 6.89 3.63 16.54
C PHE A 78 6.08 2.68 15.65
N LEU A 79 6.58 1.45 15.42
CA LEU A 79 5.88 0.48 14.59
C LEU A 79 4.59 -0.03 15.26
N TRP A 80 4.61 -0.25 16.56
CA TRP A 80 3.45 -0.73 17.32
C TRP A 80 2.39 0.36 17.53
N ASN A 81 2.81 1.60 17.76
CA ASN A 81 1.91 2.74 17.90
C ASN A 81 1.62 3.35 16.53
N SER A 82 0.80 2.62 15.75
CA SER A 82 0.27 3.13 14.49
C SER A 82 -0.56 4.38 14.74
N PHE A 83 -0.52 5.34 13.81
CA PHE A 83 -1.15 6.66 13.90
C PHE A 83 -0.53 7.66 14.88
N LEU A 84 0.63 7.34 15.45
CA LEU A 84 1.37 8.27 16.31
C LEU A 84 1.72 9.58 15.57
N VAL A 85 1.99 9.51 14.26
CA VAL A 85 2.20 10.70 13.41
C VAL A 85 0.98 11.64 13.38
N PHE A 86 -0.22 11.08 13.52
CA PHE A 86 -1.48 11.83 13.58
C PHE A 86 -1.86 12.25 15.01
N GLY A 87 -0.97 12.05 15.99
CA GLY A 87 -1.19 12.39 17.40
C GLY A 87 -2.04 11.38 18.17
N ILE A 88 -2.28 10.20 17.61
CA ILE A 88 -2.97 9.11 18.31
C ILE A 88 -1.91 8.15 18.84
N ASP A 89 -1.64 8.20 20.14
CA ASP A 89 -0.75 7.26 20.81
C ASP A 89 -1.57 6.18 21.52
N LEU A 90 -1.32 4.93 21.14
CA LEU A 90 -1.94 3.75 21.76
C LEU A 90 -1.14 3.28 23.00
N GLN A 91 0.02 3.89 23.27
CA GLN A 91 0.91 3.61 24.40
C GLN A 91 1.30 2.13 24.51
N ILE A 92 1.41 1.45 23.36
CA ILE A 92 1.78 0.04 23.29
C ILE A 92 3.28 -0.08 23.51
N THR A 93 3.65 -0.56 24.68
CA THR A 93 5.04 -0.90 25.01
C THR A 93 5.40 -2.29 24.52
N HIS A 94 6.64 -2.47 24.07
CA HIS A 94 7.12 -3.77 23.59
C HIS A 94 7.14 -4.83 24.70
N GLN A 95 6.51 -5.97 24.45
CA GLN A 95 6.46 -7.14 25.33
C GLN A 95 7.15 -8.35 24.68
N PRO A 96 7.66 -9.30 25.48
CA PRO A 96 8.16 -10.58 24.97
C PRO A 96 7.09 -11.29 24.14
N GLY A 97 7.47 -11.83 22.98
CA GLY A 97 6.55 -12.50 22.04
C GLY A 97 5.96 -11.62 20.94
N MET A 98 6.08 -10.29 21.04
CA MET A 98 5.65 -9.38 19.97
C MET A 98 6.48 -9.55 18.69
N GLU A 99 7.67 -10.12 18.75
CA GLU A 99 8.51 -10.36 17.55
C GLU A 99 7.88 -11.39 16.60
N LEU A 100 7.26 -12.44 17.16
CA LEU A 100 6.49 -13.41 16.37
C LEU A 100 5.29 -12.72 15.72
N ILE A 101 4.56 -11.89 16.47
CA ILE A 101 3.41 -11.15 15.94
C ILE A 101 3.85 -10.18 14.83
N ALA A 102 4.98 -9.49 15.01
CA ALA A 102 5.56 -8.60 14.00
C ALA A 102 5.89 -9.35 12.70
N SER A 103 6.48 -10.54 12.78
CA SER A 103 6.75 -11.35 11.58
C SER A 103 5.48 -11.79 10.86
N VAL A 104 4.44 -12.20 11.60
CA VAL A 104 3.13 -12.54 11.03
C VAL A 104 2.49 -11.31 10.38
N LEU A 105 2.60 -10.13 11.01
CA LEU A 105 2.12 -8.87 10.46
C LEU A 105 2.85 -8.50 9.16
N LEU A 106 4.17 -8.62 9.11
CA LEU A 106 4.94 -8.36 7.89
C LEU A 106 4.54 -9.31 6.75
N ILE A 107 4.34 -10.59 7.04
CA ILE A 107 3.83 -11.55 6.05
C ILE A 107 2.41 -11.17 5.61
N SER A 108 1.58 -10.65 6.53
CA SER A 108 0.21 -10.23 6.21
C SER A 108 0.14 -9.13 5.15
N TYR A 109 1.23 -8.37 4.94
CA TYR A 109 1.29 -7.30 3.92
C TYR A 109 1.10 -7.85 2.51
N LEU A 110 1.62 -9.05 2.24
CA LEU A 110 1.39 -9.77 0.97
C LEU A 110 -0.10 -9.96 0.71
N PHE A 111 -0.84 -10.38 1.74
CA PHE A 111 -2.27 -10.66 1.63
C PHE A 111 -3.07 -9.37 1.39
N TRP A 112 -2.75 -8.30 2.13
CA TRP A 112 -3.40 -7.00 1.95
C TRP A 112 -3.10 -6.37 0.59
N TYR A 113 -1.86 -6.49 0.12
CA TYR A 113 -1.48 -6.08 -1.22
C TYR A 113 -2.24 -6.85 -2.30
N TYR A 114 -2.31 -8.18 -2.17
CA TYR A 114 -3.07 -9.02 -3.09
C TYR A 114 -4.56 -8.65 -3.09
N PHE A 115 -5.14 -8.45 -1.91
CA PHE A 115 -6.54 -8.05 -1.75
C PHE A 115 -6.83 -6.70 -2.40
N GLY A 116 -5.98 -5.69 -2.16
CA GLY A 116 -6.07 -4.38 -2.81
C GLY A 116 -5.95 -4.46 -4.32
N SER A 117 -5.06 -5.30 -4.84
CA SER A 117 -4.93 -5.54 -6.28
C SER A 117 -6.17 -6.18 -6.88
N LYS A 118 -6.77 -7.17 -6.20
CA LYS A 118 -7.99 -7.84 -6.65
C LYS A 118 -9.17 -6.86 -6.69
N LEU A 119 -9.39 -6.08 -5.64
CA LEU A 119 -10.44 -5.05 -5.64
C LEU A 119 -10.19 -3.96 -6.68
N GLY A 120 -8.95 -3.52 -6.84
CA GLY A 120 -8.57 -2.57 -7.89
C GLY A 120 -8.88 -3.12 -9.29
N LYS A 121 -8.71 -4.43 -9.53
CA LYS A 121 -9.09 -5.07 -10.80
C LYS A 121 -10.60 -5.09 -11.01
N VAL A 122 -11.39 -5.28 -9.95
CA VAL A 122 -12.86 -5.20 -10.02
C VAL A 122 -13.31 -3.79 -10.40
N VAL A 123 -12.74 -2.76 -9.77
CA VAL A 123 -13.14 -1.36 -10.03
C VAL A 123 -12.62 -0.84 -11.36
N HIS A 124 -11.34 -1.07 -11.69
CA HIS A 124 -10.75 -0.59 -12.93
C HIS A 124 -11.08 -1.48 -14.13
N GLY A 125 -11.27 -2.78 -13.94
CA GLY A 125 -11.52 -3.77 -15.00
C GLY A 125 -10.32 -4.70 -15.22
N TYR A 126 -10.60 -5.96 -15.52
CA TYR A 126 -9.59 -7.01 -15.66
C TYR A 126 -8.78 -6.95 -16.94
N LYS A 127 -9.29 -6.32 -18.01
CA LYS A 127 -8.67 -6.21 -19.35
C LYS A 127 -8.55 -4.74 -19.76
N THR A 128 -7.60 -4.43 -20.65
CA THR A 128 -7.42 -3.06 -21.18
C THR A 128 -8.67 -2.54 -21.88
N TYR A 129 -9.38 -3.42 -22.56
CA TYR A 129 -10.65 -3.16 -23.27
C TYR A 129 -11.89 -3.34 -22.39
N GLN A 130 -11.79 -4.00 -21.22
CA GLN A 130 -12.88 -4.05 -20.27
C GLN A 130 -12.81 -2.83 -19.36
N GLN A 131 -13.89 -2.08 -19.27
CA GLN A 131 -14.04 -1.00 -18.31
C GLN A 131 -14.77 -1.59 -17.08
N GLY A 132 -14.14 -1.50 -15.89
CA GLY A 132 -14.71 -2.03 -14.65
C GLY A 132 -15.88 -1.20 -14.11
N HIS A 133 -16.32 -1.47 -12.88
CA HIS A 133 -17.48 -0.82 -12.25
C HIS A 133 -17.37 0.71 -12.13
N TYR A 134 -16.19 1.30 -12.29
CA TYR A 134 -16.03 2.76 -12.40
C TYR A 134 -16.88 3.38 -13.54
N LEU A 135 -17.31 2.58 -14.52
CA LEU A 135 -18.26 3.02 -15.55
C LEU A 135 -19.59 3.55 -15.01
N ILE A 136 -20.06 3.02 -13.88
CA ILE A 136 -21.35 3.41 -13.29
C ILE A 136 -21.35 4.89 -12.92
N PHE A 137 -20.18 5.45 -12.57
CA PHE A 137 -20.01 6.84 -12.19
C PHE A 137 -19.50 7.74 -13.33
N ARG A 138 -19.29 7.19 -14.54
CA ARG A 138 -18.71 7.96 -15.65
C ARG A 138 -19.82 8.69 -16.41
N PRO A 139 -19.70 10.02 -16.65
CA PRO A 139 -20.73 10.77 -17.35
C PRO A 139 -20.91 10.26 -18.79
N VAL A 140 -22.17 9.99 -19.16
CA VAL A 140 -22.61 9.36 -20.42
C VAL A 140 -21.99 10.03 -21.66
N LYS A 141 -21.84 11.36 -21.66
CA LYS A 141 -21.23 12.11 -22.77
C LYS A 141 -19.79 11.68 -23.09
N LYS A 142 -19.00 11.30 -22.09
CA LYS A 142 -17.60 10.86 -22.29
C LYS A 142 -17.53 9.42 -22.79
N PHE A 143 -18.50 8.59 -22.44
CA PHE A 143 -18.61 7.22 -22.91
C PHE A 143 -18.90 7.15 -24.42
N ILE A 144 -19.85 7.96 -24.90
CA ILE A 144 -20.22 8.03 -26.33
C ILE A 144 -19.01 8.46 -27.18
N ARG A 145 -18.29 9.50 -26.74
CA ARG A 145 -17.13 10.06 -27.46
C ARG A 145 -15.94 9.10 -27.54
N ASP A 146 -15.71 8.27 -26.51
CA ASP A 146 -14.66 7.25 -26.50
C ASP A 146 -15.02 6.06 -27.43
N ARG A 147 -16.30 5.73 -27.55
CA ARG A 147 -16.80 4.66 -28.44
C ARG A 147 -16.64 5.03 -29.92
N GLU A 148 -16.94 6.29 -30.26
CA GLU A 148 -16.74 6.83 -31.61
C GLU A 148 -15.25 6.90 -32.01
N LYS A 149 -14.34 7.15 -31.07
CA LYS A 149 -12.90 7.07 -31.35
C LYS A 149 -12.46 5.64 -31.65
N GLN A 150 -12.92 4.68 -30.86
CA GLN A 150 -12.55 3.27 -31.07
C GLN A 150 -13.05 2.70 -32.40
N SER A 151 -14.17 3.19 -32.96
CA SER A 151 -14.65 2.75 -34.28
C SER A 151 -13.96 3.43 -35.45
N LYS A 152 -13.17 4.49 -35.21
CA LYS A 152 -12.41 5.21 -36.26
C LYS A 152 -10.98 4.71 -36.39
N ASP A 153 -10.45 4.09 -35.33
CA ASP A 153 -9.10 3.52 -35.28
C ASP A 153 -9.07 2.01 -35.62
N SER A 154 -10.22 1.42 -36.01
CA SER A 154 -10.38 0.04 -36.49
C SER A 154 -10.68 0.01 -37.97
#